data_AF-A0A504Z293-F1
#
_entry.id   AF-A0A504Z293-F1
#
_cell.length_a   1.000
_cell.length_b   1.000
_cell.length_c   1.000
_cell.angle_alpha   90.00
_cell.angle_beta   90.00
_cell.angle_gamma   90.00
#
_symmetry.space_group_name_H-M   'P 1'
#
loop_
_entity.id
_entity.type
_entity.pdbx_description
1 polymer ?
#
loop_
_entity_poly.entity_id
_entity_poly.type
_entity_poly.pdbx_seq_one_letter_code
_entity_poly.pdbx_strand_id
1 'polypeptide(L)'
;MDSPPNCNGQCDVCVDKTKVATNLSAFRAIALQTRMGRIQNAEGYEEDDEAISEDQLEEEDRLLRKKLIEEEFRKRRGNMEQVSLKSSWCAAPDNTHLLHPDSRTVTGITGKTRDQTLQLFFDALKIRFPDQETELWAKCAAIEYKLYKESKVAAMYRTRMARIITKIRRTDVSLEEVWSVLQAHLPADSQSVAQLASSANVSTFPKKEECVGPQPHKEQVPHSFDRKFWPSVGVCSC
;
A
#
# COMPACT_ATOMS: atom_id res chain seq x y z
N MET A 1 29.52 -0.10 42.96
CA MET A 1 29.89 0.38 41.62
C MET A 1 29.50 -0.73 40.67
N ASP A 2 28.30 -0.65 40.10
CA ASP A 2 27.83 -1.65 39.16
C ASP A 2 28.58 -1.48 37.84
N SER A 3 29.27 -2.55 37.40
CA SER A 3 29.90 -2.57 36.10
C SER A 3 28.83 -2.39 35.01
N PRO A 4 29.09 -1.58 33.98
CA PRO A 4 28.13 -1.38 32.91
C PRO A 4 27.82 -2.72 32.23
N PRO A 5 26.57 -2.93 31.79
CA PRO A 5 26.17 -4.15 31.11
C PRO A 5 27.02 -4.37 29.85
N ASN A 6 27.50 -5.60 29.65
CA ASN A 6 28.29 -5.94 28.48
C ASN A 6 27.42 -5.85 27.22
N CYS A 7 27.71 -4.88 26.38
CA CYS A 7 26.97 -4.57 25.17
C CYS A 7 27.53 -5.24 23.90
N ASN A 8 28.55 -6.12 24.02
CA ASN A 8 29.13 -6.90 22.91
C ASN A 8 29.45 -6.09 21.63
N GLY A 9 29.79 -4.81 21.77
CA GLY A 9 30.09 -3.94 20.62
C GLY A 9 28.88 -3.49 19.80
N GLN A 10 27.65 -3.83 20.22
CA GLN A 10 26.41 -3.54 19.49
C GLN A 10 25.76 -2.20 19.89
N CYS A 11 26.27 -1.55 20.94
CA CYS A 11 25.74 -0.27 21.39
C CYS A 11 26.13 0.87 20.43
N ASP A 12 25.32 1.93 20.35
CA ASP A 12 25.62 3.08 19.49
C ASP A 12 26.98 3.72 19.82
N VAL A 13 27.35 3.75 21.11
CA VAL A 13 28.67 4.23 21.58
C VAL A 13 29.81 3.31 21.13
N CYS A 14 29.53 2.03 20.94
CA CYS A 14 30.50 1.01 20.55
C CYS A 14 30.71 1.00 19.03
N VAL A 15 29.62 1.19 18.30
CA VAL A 15 29.55 1.20 16.84
C VAL A 15 30.13 2.49 16.26
N ASP A 16 29.77 3.66 16.82
CA ASP A 16 30.29 4.95 16.35
C ASP A 16 30.30 6.02 17.48
N LYS A 17 31.44 6.10 18.18
CA LYS A 17 31.67 7.07 19.25
C LYS A 17 31.54 8.51 18.77
N THR A 18 31.98 8.80 17.55
CA THR A 18 32.04 10.16 17.02
C THR A 18 30.64 10.68 16.75
N LYS A 19 29.81 9.87 16.09
CA LYS A 19 28.40 10.20 15.83
C LYS A 19 27.62 10.42 17.12
N VAL A 20 27.82 9.58 18.13
CA VAL A 20 27.16 9.76 19.43
C VAL A 20 27.61 11.05 20.11
N ALA A 21 28.91 11.36 20.09
CA ALA A 21 29.43 12.61 20.65
C ALA A 21 28.88 13.86 19.92
N THR A 22 28.80 13.83 18.59
CA THR A 22 28.21 14.92 17.79
C THR A 22 26.72 15.09 18.07
N ASN A 23 25.97 14.00 18.20
CA ASN A 23 24.55 14.09 18.55
C ASN A 23 24.37 14.68 19.95
N LEU A 24 25.16 14.22 20.93
CA LEU A 24 25.15 14.75 22.30
C LEU A 24 25.51 16.24 22.34
N SER A 25 26.50 16.69 21.57
CA SER A 25 26.85 18.11 21.50
C SER A 25 25.76 18.94 20.84
N ALA A 26 25.12 18.44 19.77
CA ALA A 26 23.98 19.09 19.14
C ALA A 26 22.78 19.21 20.09
N PHE A 27 22.44 18.14 20.83
CA PHE A 27 21.37 18.19 21.84
C PHE A 27 21.67 19.17 22.97
N ARG A 28 22.92 19.22 23.45
CA ARG A 28 23.34 20.21 24.46
C ARG A 28 23.27 21.64 23.92
N ALA A 29 23.66 21.86 22.66
CA ALA A 29 23.56 23.16 22.01
C ALA A 29 22.10 23.63 21.90
N ILE A 30 21.19 22.74 21.47
CA ILE A 30 19.74 23.04 21.42
C ILE A 30 19.21 23.34 22.82
N ALA A 31 19.55 22.54 23.83
CA ALA A 31 19.12 22.77 25.20
C ALA A 31 19.64 24.11 25.78
N LEU A 32 20.89 24.47 25.47
CA LEU A 32 21.47 25.76 25.85
C LEU A 32 20.81 26.91 25.10
N GLN A 33 20.51 26.76 23.82
CA GLN A 33 19.84 27.78 23.01
C GLN A 33 18.41 28.04 23.50
N THR A 34 17.65 26.99 23.86
CA THR A 34 16.33 27.13 24.50
C THR A 34 16.42 27.78 25.88
N ARG A 35 17.47 27.46 26.66
CA ARG A 35 17.69 28.07 27.98
C ARG A 35 18.13 29.53 27.87
N MET A 36 18.99 29.87 26.91
CA MET A 36 19.46 31.23 26.66
C MET A 36 18.38 32.11 26.03
N GLY A 37 17.56 31.60 25.12
CA GLY A 37 16.38 32.31 24.63
C GLY A 37 15.36 32.63 25.73
N ARG A 38 15.37 31.87 26.83
CA ARG A 38 14.57 32.15 28.02
C ARG A 38 15.21 33.16 28.98
N ILE A 39 16.54 33.32 28.94
CA ILE A 39 17.31 34.25 29.78
C ILE A 39 17.51 35.61 29.09
N GLN A 40 17.56 35.66 27.75
CA GLN A 40 17.59 36.92 26.99
C GLN A 40 16.32 37.76 27.14
N ASN A 41 15.24 37.18 27.68
CA ASN A 41 14.02 37.90 28.07
C ASN A 41 14.07 38.42 29.52
N ALA A 42 15.20 38.26 30.24
CA ALA A 42 15.32 38.57 31.67
C ALA A 42 16.30 39.72 31.99
N GLU A 43 16.85 40.41 30.98
CA GLU A 43 17.73 41.56 31.19
C GLU A 43 17.26 42.75 30.36
N GLY A 44 16.45 43.62 31.00
CA GLY A 44 15.98 44.87 30.42
C GLY A 44 14.62 45.31 30.98
N TYR A 45 14.56 45.68 32.25
CA TYR A 45 13.40 46.40 32.81
C TYR A 45 13.76 47.87 32.95
N GLU A 46 13.36 48.69 31.98
CA GLU A 46 12.88 50.04 32.25
C GLU A 46 11.71 50.35 31.31
N GLU A 47 10.58 50.65 31.97
CA GLU A 47 9.39 51.37 31.51
C GLU A 47 8.39 50.72 30.54
N ASP A 48 7.23 50.41 31.13
CA ASP A 48 5.87 50.60 30.60
C ASP A 48 5.46 49.77 29.38
N ASP A 49 5.01 48.53 29.64
CA ASP A 49 4.03 47.87 28.77
C ASP A 49 3.21 46.86 29.61
N GLU A 50 1.89 46.88 29.41
CA GLU A 50 0.91 46.10 30.16
C GLU A 50 1.31 44.62 30.29
N ALA A 51 1.56 44.18 31.52
CA ALA A 51 1.89 42.79 31.81
C ALA A 51 0.72 41.87 31.43
N ILE A 52 0.89 41.14 30.32
CA ILE A 52 0.00 40.07 29.86
C ILE A 52 -0.26 39.13 31.04
N SER A 53 -1.53 38.95 31.42
CA SER A 53 -1.87 38.15 32.60
C SER A 53 -1.53 36.67 32.36
N GLU A 54 -1.20 35.95 33.43
CA GLU A 54 -0.88 34.52 33.38
C GLU A 54 -1.99 33.70 32.68
N ASP A 55 -3.26 34.08 32.91
CA ASP A 55 -4.43 33.50 32.25
C ASP A 55 -4.46 33.73 30.72
N GLN A 56 -3.98 34.88 30.24
CA GLN A 56 -3.89 35.17 28.80
C GLN A 56 -2.80 34.33 28.14
N LEU A 57 -1.69 34.09 28.84
CA LEU A 57 -0.57 33.29 28.35
C LEU A 57 -0.95 31.80 28.25
N GLU A 58 -1.71 31.28 29.22
CA GLU A 58 -2.22 29.91 29.18
C GLU A 58 -3.24 29.68 28.05
N GLU A 59 -4.11 30.66 27.79
CA GLU A 59 -5.05 30.58 26.67
C GLU A 59 -4.33 30.67 25.32
N GLU A 60 -3.27 31.47 25.21
CA GLU A 60 -2.42 31.51 24.02
C GLU A 60 -1.70 30.18 23.78
N ASP A 61 -1.12 29.55 24.81
CA ASP A 61 -0.50 28.23 24.70
C ASP A 61 -1.52 27.15 24.29
N ARG A 62 -2.74 27.22 24.84
CA ARG A 62 -3.85 26.34 24.43
C ARG A 62 -4.23 26.52 22.97
N LEU A 63 -4.31 27.76 22.49
CA LEU A 63 -4.59 28.09 21.09
C LEU A 63 -3.47 27.63 20.16
N LEU A 64 -2.20 27.79 20.55
CA LEU A 64 -1.04 27.32 19.79
C LEU A 64 -1.03 25.80 19.68
N ARG A 65 -1.29 25.07 20.77
CA ARG A 65 -1.42 23.61 20.75
C ARG A 65 -2.55 23.17 19.82
N LYS A 66 -3.71 23.82 19.89
CA LYS A 66 -4.86 23.52 19.03
C LYS A 66 -4.52 23.75 17.55
N LYS A 67 -3.89 24.89 17.23
CA LYS A 67 -3.43 25.21 15.86
C LYS A 67 -2.41 24.19 15.34
N LEU A 68 -1.45 23.79 16.16
CA LEU A 68 -0.45 22.79 15.79
C LEU A 68 -1.11 21.44 15.46
N ILE A 69 -2.04 21.00 16.30
CA ILE A 69 -2.80 19.76 16.09
C ILE A 69 -3.63 19.86 14.80
N GLU A 70 -4.37 20.95 14.62
CA GLU A 70 -5.18 21.16 13.42
C GLU A 70 -4.34 21.22 12.14
N GLU A 71 -3.17 21.86 12.18
CA GLU A 71 -2.22 21.91 11.07
C GLU A 71 -1.68 20.52 10.73
N GLU A 72 -1.29 19.72 11.73
CA GLU A 72 -0.83 18.35 11.52
C GLU A 72 -1.94 17.45 10.94
N PHE A 73 -3.18 17.57 11.44
CA PHE A 73 -4.31 16.86 10.84
C PHE A 73 -4.62 17.35 9.42
N ARG A 74 -4.47 18.66 9.15
CA ARG A 74 -4.64 19.22 7.80
C ARG A 74 -3.58 18.70 6.84
N LYS A 75 -2.30 18.66 7.25
CA LYS A 75 -1.21 18.05 6.46
C LYS A 75 -1.49 16.58 6.18
N ARG A 76 -1.92 15.80 7.19
CA ARG A 76 -2.27 14.38 6.99
C ARG A 76 -3.44 14.20 6.01
N ARG A 77 -4.45 15.08 6.05
CA ARG A 77 -5.58 15.06 5.11
C ARG A 77 -5.17 15.48 3.70
N GLY A 78 -4.41 16.56 3.55
CA GLY A 78 -3.92 17.02 2.24
C GLY A 78 -2.94 16.05 1.59
N ASN A 79 -2.09 15.39 2.39
CA ASN A 79 -1.19 14.35 1.89
C ASN A 79 -1.97 13.09 1.48
N MET A 80 -3.06 12.76 2.18
CA MET A 80 -4.01 11.72 1.74
C MET A 80 -4.66 12.08 0.40
N GLU A 81 -5.01 13.34 0.18
CA GLU A 81 -5.64 13.82 -1.06
C GLU A 81 -4.66 13.79 -2.24
N GLN A 82 -3.39 14.13 -2.01
CA GLN A 82 -2.32 14.06 -3.01
C GLN A 82 -1.91 12.61 -3.34
N VAL A 83 -1.96 11.70 -2.36
CA VAL A 83 -1.76 10.25 -2.57
C VAL A 83 -3.00 9.60 -3.21
N SER A 84 -4.20 10.09 -2.91
CA SER A 84 -5.48 9.64 -3.47
C SER A 84 -5.59 9.88 -4.98
N LEU A 85 -5.07 10.99 -5.48
CA LEU A 85 -5.11 11.35 -6.91
C LEU A 85 -4.19 10.51 -7.82
N LYS A 86 -3.33 9.65 -7.28
CA LYS A 86 -2.36 8.83 -8.07
C LYS A 86 -2.28 7.36 -7.66
N SER A 87 -3.30 6.82 -7.00
CA SER A 87 -3.44 5.36 -6.90
C SER A 87 -3.94 4.81 -8.23
N SER A 88 -3.04 4.65 -9.21
CA SER A 88 -3.35 3.86 -10.40
C SER A 88 -3.78 2.46 -9.95
N TRP A 89 -4.97 2.05 -10.36
CA TRP A 89 -5.43 0.70 -10.10
C TRP A 89 -4.39 -0.29 -10.68
N CYS A 90 -3.94 -1.22 -9.86
CA CYS A 90 -2.91 -2.18 -10.24
C CYS A 90 -3.56 -3.54 -10.57
N ALA A 91 -3.32 -4.04 -11.78
CA ALA A 91 -3.79 -5.35 -12.21
C ALA A 91 -3.14 -6.47 -11.39
N ALA A 92 -3.78 -7.65 -11.37
CA ALA A 92 -3.11 -8.85 -10.87
C ALA A 92 -1.99 -9.28 -11.85
N PRO A 93 -0.97 -10.00 -11.39
CA PRO A 93 0.02 -10.61 -12.28
C PRO A 93 -0.63 -11.58 -13.29
N ASP A 94 -0.02 -11.75 -14.47
CA ASP A 94 -0.57 -12.60 -15.54
C ASP A 94 -0.67 -14.09 -15.14
N ASN A 95 0.15 -14.52 -14.17
CA ASN A 95 0.17 -15.88 -13.63
C ASN A 95 -0.72 -16.07 -12.39
N THR A 96 -1.67 -15.17 -12.15
CA THR A 96 -2.55 -15.23 -10.98
C THR A 96 -3.53 -16.41 -11.03
N HIS A 97 -3.82 -16.97 -9.86
CA HIS A 97 -4.89 -17.97 -9.66
C HIS A 97 -6.25 -17.33 -9.32
N LEU A 98 -6.36 -15.99 -9.33
CA LEU A 98 -7.61 -15.29 -9.06
C LEU A 98 -8.68 -15.59 -10.10
N LEU A 99 -9.92 -15.77 -9.64
CA LEU A 99 -11.08 -15.70 -10.53
C LEU A 99 -11.43 -14.22 -10.77
N HIS A 100 -11.58 -13.87 -12.06
CA HIS A 100 -11.87 -12.51 -12.52
C HIS A 100 -10.89 -11.47 -11.94
N PRO A 101 -9.60 -11.53 -12.29
CA PRO A 101 -8.55 -10.66 -11.73
C PRO A 101 -8.81 -9.17 -11.98
N ASP A 102 -9.41 -8.83 -13.13
CA ASP A 102 -9.71 -7.45 -13.52
C ASP A 102 -11.05 -6.92 -12.99
N SER A 103 -11.75 -7.69 -12.15
CA SER A 103 -12.99 -7.24 -11.54
C SER A 103 -12.75 -6.05 -10.62
N ARG A 104 -13.54 -4.99 -10.81
CA ARG A 104 -13.56 -3.77 -9.99
C ARG A 104 -14.83 -3.62 -9.18
N THR A 105 -15.50 -4.74 -8.89
CA THR A 105 -16.77 -4.80 -8.16
C THR A 105 -16.63 -4.18 -6.76
N VAL A 106 -15.47 -4.37 -6.13
CA VAL A 106 -15.16 -3.84 -4.81
C VAL A 106 -14.25 -2.61 -4.95
N THR A 107 -14.70 -1.47 -4.46
CA THR A 107 -13.92 -0.23 -4.49
C THR A 107 -12.81 -0.23 -3.44
N GLY A 108 -11.66 0.37 -3.78
CA GLY A 108 -10.52 0.48 -2.86
C GLY A 108 -9.68 -0.79 -2.69
N ILE A 109 -9.77 -1.73 -3.63
CA ILE A 109 -8.87 -2.89 -3.73
C ILE A 109 -8.39 -3.09 -5.18
N THR A 110 -7.12 -3.49 -5.31
CA THR A 110 -6.46 -3.75 -6.60
C THR A 110 -6.36 -5.24 -6.87
N GLY A 111 -6.17 -5.63 -8.13
CA GLY A 111 -5.93 -7.03 -8.51
C GLY A 111 -4.68 -7.58 -7.82
N LYS A 112 -3.60 -6.79 -7.75
CA LYS A 112 -2.38 -7.14 -7.01
C LYS A 112 -2.63 -7.45 -5.53
N THR A 113 -3.42 -6.63 -4.83
CA THR A 113 -3.72 -6.88 -3.41
C THR A 113 -4.58 -8.14 -3.22
N ARG A 114 -5.50 -8.42 -4.14
CA ARG A 114 -6.28 -9.66 -4.13
C ARG A 114 -5.37 -10.87 -4.28
N ASP A 115 -4.44 -10.82 -5.25
CA ASP A 115 -3.51 -11.92 -5.54
C ASP A 115 -2.59 -12.22 -4.36
N GLN A 116 -1.99 -11.17 -3.76
CA GLN A 116 -1.20 -11.30 -2.53
C GLN A 116 -1.99 -11.92 -1.38
N THR A 117 -3.27 -11.55 -1.23
CA THR A 117 -4.12 -12.11 -0.17
C THR A 117 -4.45 -13.58 -0.44
N LEU A 118 -4.70 -13.94 -1.71
CA LEU A 118 -4.93 -15.31 -2.13
C LEU A 118 -3.70 -16.20 -1.87
N GLN A 119 -2.49 -15.71 -2.18
CA GLN A 119 -1.24 -16.41 -1.88
C GLN A 119 -1.07 -16.65 -0.38
N LEU A 120 -1.30 -15.63 0.46
CA LEU A 120 -1.23 -15.79 1.92
C LEU A 120 -2.23 -16.80 2.49
N PHE A 121 -3.40 -16.91 1.84
CA PHE A 121 -4.43 -17.88 2.17
C PHE A 121 -4.03 -19.29 1.75
N PHE A 122 -3.50 -19.44 0.55
CA PHE A 122 -2.97 -20.70 0.06
C PHE A 122 -1.80 -21.20 0.91
N ASP A 123 -0.82 -20.36 1.24
CA ASP A 123 0.32 -20.72 2.07
C ASP A 123 -0.11 -21.23 3.46
N ALA A 124 -1.13 -20.60 4.04
CA ALA A 124 -1.69 -21.03 5.32
C ALA A 124 -2.29 -22.45 5.25
N LEU A 125 -2.92 -22.79 4.12
CA LEU A 125 -3.50 -24.10 3.90
C LEU A 125 -2.47 -25.15 3.50
N LYS A 126 -1.46 -24.78 2.71
CA LYS A 126 -0.36 -25.66 2.29
C LYS A 126 0.40 -26.25 3.49
N ILE A 127 0.58 -25.45 4.55
CA ILE A 127 1.18 -25.92 5.81
C ILE A 127 0.34 -27.03 6.46
N ARG A 128 -0.99 -26.98 6.30
CA ARG A 128 -1.93 -27.94 6.91
C ARG A 128 -2.19 -29.16 6.01
N PHE A 129 -2.13 -28.98 4.69
CA PHE A 129 -2.44 -29.97 3.67
C PHE A 129 -1.36 -29.98 2.57
N PRO A 130 -0.17 -30.54 2.84
CA PRO A 130 0.94 -30.53 1.88
C PRO A 130 0.66 -31.37 0.63
N ASP A 131 -0.17 -32.41 0.71
CA ASP A 131 -0.31 -33.42 -0.35
C ASP A 131 -1.34 -33.06 -1.44
N GLN A 132 -2.11 -31.97 -1.27
CA GLN A 132 -3.28 -31.66 -2.13
C GLN A 132 -3.12 -30.34 -2.93
N GLU A 133 -1.89 -29.91 -3.20
CA GLU A 133 -1.55 -28.57 -3.69
C GLU A 133 -2.42 -28.06 -4.85
N THR A 134 -2.65 -28.89 -5.88
CA THR A 134 -3.42 -28.52 -7.07
C THR A 134 -4.91 -28.33 -6.78
N GLU A 135 -5.49 -29.18 -5.92
CA GLU A 135 -6.91 -29.08 -5.54
C GLU A 135 -7.14 -27.87 -4.61
N LEU A 136 -6.16 -27.55 -3.77
CA LEU A 136 -6.20 -26.39 -2.88
C LEU A 136 -6.33 -25.07 -3.65
N TRP A 137 -5.59 -24.88 -4.74
CA TRP A 137 -5.66 -23.65 -5.53
C TRP A 137 -7.07 -23.36 -6.05
N ALA A 138 -7.75 -24.38 -6.58
CA ALA A 138 -9.13 -24.24 -7.08
C ALA A 138 -10.11 -23.85 -5.96
N LYS A 139 -9.99 -24.48 -4.79
CA LYS A 139 -10.83 -24.14 -3.62
C LYS A 139 -10.53 -22.75 -3.09
N CYS A 140 -9.25 -22.39 -2.97
CA CYS A 140 -8.82 -21.06 -2.54
C CYS A 140 -9.37 -19.97 -3.45
N ALA A 141 -9.27 -20.15 -4.76
CA ALA A 141 -9.76 -19.22 -5.76
C ALA A 141 -11.30 -19.07 -5.70
N ALA A 142 -12.03 -20.19 -5.52
CA ALA A 142 -13.48 -20.15 -5.38
C ALA A 142 -13.94 -19.43 -4.09
N ILE A 143 -13.28 -19.71 -2.96
CA ILE A 143 -13.57 -19.06 -1.68
C ILE A 143 -13.23 -17.57 -1.73
N GLU A 144 -12.06 -17.20 -2.26
CA GLU A 144 -11.68 -15.79 -2.45
C GLU A 144 -12.72 -15.05 -3.27
N TYR A 145 -13.12 -15.62 -4.40
CA TYR A 145 -14.06 -14.96 -5.30
C TYR A 145 -15.44 -14.77 -4.67
N LYS A 146 -15.93 -15.78 -3.91
CA LYS A 146 -17.18 -15.66 -3.14
C LYS A 146 -17.09 -14.52 -2.14
N LEU A 147 -16.02 -14.49 -1.34
CA LEU A 147 -15.81 -13.46 -0.33
C LEU A 147 -15.63 -12.07 -0.94
N TYR A 148 -14.95 -11.98 -2.09
CA TYR A 148 -14.80 -10.76 -2.86
C TYR A 148 -16.15 -10.24 -3.35
N LYS A 149 -16.95 -11.08 -4.02
CA LYS A 149 -18.27 -10.71 -4.54
C LYS A 149 -19.24 -10.28 -3.45
N GLU A 150 -19.19 -10.93 -2.28
CA GLU A 150 -20.03 -10.58 -1.13
C GLU A 150 -19.57 -9.31 -0.39
N SER A 151 -18.32 -8.88 -0.60
CA SER A 151 -17.73 -7.74 0.12
C SER A 151 -17.95 -6.45 -0.66
N LYS A 152 -18.97 -5.66 -0.32
CA LYS A 152 -19.26 -4.38 -1.00
C LYS A 152 -18.16 -3.31 -0.85
N VAL A 153 -17.28 -3.46 0.13
CA VAL A 153 -16.18 -2.52 0.43
C VAL A 153 -14.89 -3.26 0.74
N ALA A 154 -13.74 -2.69 0.37
CA ALA A 154 -12.44 -3.36 0.54
C ALA A 154 -12.09 -3.68 2.00
N ALA A 155 -12.55 -2.87 2.96
CA ALA A 155 -12.35 -3.15 4.37
C ALA A 155 -13.01 -4.48 4.79
N MET A 156 -14.23 -4.76 4.32
CA MET A 156 -14.93 -6.01 4.61
C MET A 156 -14.20 -7.22 4.02
N TYR A 157 -13.76 -7.11 2.77
CA TYR A 157 -12.98 -8.17 2.12
C TYR A 157 -11.73 -8.51 2.94
N ARG A 158 -10.93 -7.48 3.26
CA ARG A 158 -9.67 -7.66 4.03
C ARG A 158 -9.94 -8.30 5.38
N THR A 159 -10.95 -7.85 6.11
CA THR A 159 -11.30 -8.40 7.41
C THR A 159 -11.76 -9.85 7.32
N ARG A 160 -12.59 -10.20 6.31
CA ARG A 160 -13.07 -11.58 6.12
C ARG A 160 -11.93 -12.53 5.77
N MET A 161 -11.09 -12.17 4.80
CA MET A 161 -9.91 -12.96 4.44
C MET A 161 -8.95 -13.13 5.62
N ALA A 162 -8.64 -12.04 6.34
CA ALA A 162 -7.75 -12.09 7.50
C ALA A 162 -8.29 -13.04 8.59
N ARG A 163 -9.60 -13.00 8.89
CA ARG A 163 -10.21 -13.90 9.88
C ARG A 163 -10.05 -15.37 9.52
N ILE A 164 -10.27 -15.72 8.24
CA ILE A 164 -10.12 -17.09 7.76
C ILE A 164 -8.65 -17.52 7.83
N ILE A 165 -7.74 -16.71 7.31
CA ILE A 165 -6.29 -16.99 7.32
C ILE A 165 -5.79 -17.19 8.75
N THR A 166 -6.14 -16.28 9.67
CA THR A 166 -5.76 -16.40 11.08
C THR A 166 -6.35 -17.65 11.72
N LYS A 167 -7.60 -18.01 11.42
CA LYS A 167 -8.22 -19.23 11.95
C LYS A 167 -7.51 -20.50 11.48
N ILE A 168 -7.00 -20.53 10.24
CA ILE A 168 -6.28 -21.69 9.68
C ILE A 168 -4.89 -21.83 10.28
N ARG A 169 -4.21 -20.70 10.50
CA ARG A 169 -2.85 -20.63 11.07
C ARG A 169 -2.80 -20.98 12.56
N ARG A 170 -3.94 -20.99 13.24
CA ARG A 170 -4.05 -21.40 14.65
C ARG A 170 -3.68 -22.87 14.81
N THR A 171 -2.79 -23.15 15.75
CA THR A 171 -2.27 -24.50 16.04
C THR A 171 -3.25 -25.36 16.83
N ASP A 172 -4.20 -24.75 17.53
CA ASP A 172 -5.25 -25.37 18.34
C ASP A 172 -6.43 -25.91 17.52
N VAL A 173 -6.53 -25.54 16.25
CA VAL A 173 -7.64 -25.95 15.37
C VAL A 173 -7.33 -27.31 14.72
N SER A 174 -8.29 -28.22 14.69
CA SER A 174 -8.10 -29.52 14.03
C SER A 174 -8.16 -29.40 12.50
N LEU A 175 -7.63 -30.38 11.77
CA LEU A 175 -7.71 -30.38 10.29
C LEU A 175 -9.15 -30.44 9.80
N GLU A 176 -10.03 -31.15 10.51
CA GLU A 176 -11.47 -31.24 10.19
C GLU A 176 -12.19 -29.90 10.41
N GLU A 177 -11.84 -29.17 11.46
CA GLU A 177 -12.39 -27.85 11.70
C GLU A 177 -11.96 -26.84 10.64
N VAL A 178 -10.70 -26.92 10.17
CA VAL A 178 -10.22 -26.13 9.03
C VAL A 178 -11.05 -26.47 7.79
N TRP A 179 -11.28 -27.75 7.51
CA TRP A 179 -12.08 -28.18 6.38
C TRP A 179 -13.54 -27.68 6.47
N SER A 180 -14.14 -27.75 7.65
CA SER A 180 -15.48 -27.23 7.91
C SER A 180 -15.59 -25.72 7.62
N VAL A 181 -14.56 -24.95 8.00
CA VAL A 181 -14.47 -23.52 7.68
C VAL A 181 -14.40 -23.29 6.18
N LEU A 182 -13.59 -24.07 5.45
CA LEU A 182 -13.52 -23.97 3.99
C LEU A 182 -14.86 -24.33 3.34
N GLN A 183 -15.49 -25.41 3.80
CA GLN A 183 -16.76 -25.89 3.27
C GLN A 183 -17.89 -24.88 3.46
N ALA A 184 -17.94 -24.17 4.60
CA ALA A 184 -18.89 -23.09 4.83
C ALA A 184 -18.76 -21.94 3.81
N HIS A 185 -17.55 -21.74 3.27
CA HIS A 185 -17.26 -20.71 2.29
C HIS A 185 -17.24 -21.22 0.84
N LEU A 186 -17.31 -22.52 0.59
CA LEU A 186 -17.49 -23.03 -0.76
C LEU A 186 -18.93 -22.72 -1.26
N PRO A 187 -19.12 -22.45 -2.56
CA PRO A 187 -20.44 -22.42 -3.15
C PRO A 187 -21.05 -23.83 -3.14
N ALA A 188 -22.35 -23.95 -2.86
CA ALA A 188 -23.05 -25.23 -2.82
C ALA A 188 -22.93 -26.03 -4.15
N ASP A 189 -22.67 -25.33 -5.26
CA ASP A 189 -22.60 -25.88 -6.62
C ASP A 189 -21.16 -26.14 -7.11
N SER A 190 -20.27 -26.56 -6.21
CA SER A 190 -18.83 -26.73 -6.48
C SER A 190 -18.48 -27.83 -7.51
N GLN A 191 -19.45 -28.56 -8.07
CA GLN A 191 -19.20 -29.47 -9.20
C GLN A 191 -19.12 -28.76 -10.57
N SER A 192 -19.50 -27.48 -10.69
CA SER A 192 -19.56 -26.78 -11.98
C SER A 192 -18.45 -25.74 -12.24
N VAL A 193 -17.59 -25.44 -11.26
CA VAL A 193 -16.67 -24.29 -11.36
C VAL A 193 -15.53 -24.52 -12.38
N ALA A 194 -15.25 -25.78 -12.73
CA ALA A 194 -14.33 -26.11 -13.82
C ALA A 194 -14.84 -25.68 -15.22
N GLN A 195 -16.14 -25.40 -15.39
CA GLN A 195 -16.72 -24.97 -16.67
C GLN A 195 -16.74 -23.44 -16.87
N LEU A 196 -16.47 -22.64 -15.84
CA LEU A 196 -16.41 -21.18 -15.97
C LEU A 196 -15.05 -20.68 -16.47
N ALA A 197 -14.02 -21.53 -16.48
CA ALA A 197 -12.70 -21.22 -17.04
C ALA A 197 -12.67 -21.25 -18.58
N SER A 198 -13.69 -21.82 -19.25
CA SER A 198 -13.72 -22.01 -20.71
C SER A 198 -14.74 -21.14 -21.45
N SER A 199 -15.44 -20.23 -20.77
CA SER A 199 -16.42 -19.33 -21.41
C SER A 199 -15.87 -17.92 -21.61
N ALA A 200 -14.73 -17.80 -22.29
CA ALA A 200 -14.30 -16.57 -22.93
C ALA A 200 -14.54 -16.72 -24.43
N ASN A 201 -15.74 -16.32 -24.89
CA ASN A 201 -16.00 -15.68 -26.19
C ASN A 201 -17.52 -15.64 -26.46
N VAL A 202 -18.19 -14.59 -25.99
CA VAL A 202 -19.22 -13.85 -26.75
C VAL A 202 -19.27 -12.45 -26.13
N SER A 203 -18.50 -11.53 -26.71
CA SER A 203 -18.71 -10.09 -26.53
C SER A 203 -19.94 -9.70 -27.35
N THR A 204 -21.06 -9.42 -26.68
CA THR A 204 -22.20 -8.74 -27.30
C THR A 204 -22.25 -7.33 -26.72
N PHE A 205 -21.60 -6.39 -27.40
CA PHE A 205 -21.95 -4.97 -27.30
C PHE A 205 -22.79 -4.59 -28.51
N PRO A 206 -23.90 -3.83 -28.34
CA PRO A 206 -24.68 -3.35 -29.45
C PRO A 206 -23.93 -2.26 -30.22
N LYS A 207 -24.09 -2.29 -31.54
CA LYS A 207 -23.46 -1.40 -32.52
C LYS A 207 -24.42 -0.26 -32.89
N LYS A 208 -23.82 0.88 -33.28
CA LYS A 208 -24.35 2.13 -33.89
C LYS A 208 -24.62 3.25 -32.88
N GLU A 209 -24.19 4.50 -33.11
CA GLU A 209 -24.33 5.29 -34.34
C GLU A 209 -23.08 6.11 -34.75
N GLU A 210 -23.04 6.42 -36.04
CA GLU A 210 -22.06 7.22 -36.77
C GLU A 210 -22.14 8.71 -36.40
N CYS A 211 -21.00 9.31 -36.01
CA CYS A 211 -20.79 10.75 -36.09
C CYS A 211 -19.81 11.04 -37.23
N VAL A 212 -20.34 11.64 -38.30
CA VAL A 212 -19.59 12.14 -39.46
C VAL A 212 -18.76 13.35 -39.02
N GLY A 213 -17.44 13.28 -39.21
CA GLY A 213 -16.51 14.41 -39.16
C GLY A 213 -15.81 14.58 -40.51
N PRO A 214 -15.49 15.81 -40.96
CA PRO A 214 -15.10 16.08 -42.34
C PRO A 214 -13.65 15.71 -42.67
N GLN A 215 -13.43 15.36 -43.95
CA GLN A 215 -12.17 14.94 -44.56
C GLN A 215 -11.00 15.93 -44.38
N PRO A 216 -9.75 15.45 -44.26
CA PRO A 216 -8.58 16.27 -44.52
C PRO A 216 -8.25 16.29 -46.03
N HIS A 217 -7.96 17.49 -46.49
CA HIS A 217 -7.59 17.86 -47.85
C HIS A 217 -6.30 17.16 -48.31
N LYS A 218 -6.27 16.77 -49.58
CA LYS A 218 -5.09 16.26 -50.29
C LYS A 218 -4.05 17.37 -50.42
N GLU A 219 -2.82 17.10 -50.00
CA GLU A 219 -1.64 17.87 -50.41
C GLU A 219 -0.67 16.94 -51.14
N GLN A 220 -0.30 17.38 -52.34
CA GLN A 220 0.46 16.64 -53.33
C GLN A 220 1.96 16.71 -53.00
N VAL A 221 2.66 15.58 -53.06
CA VAL A 221 4.13 15.54 -53.11
C VAL A 221 4.55 15.08 -54.50
N PRO A 222 5.38 15.81 -55.25
CA PRO A 222 5.94 15.33 -56.49
C PRO A 222 7.23 14.52 -56.26
N HIS A 223 7.38 13.51 -57.12
CA HIS A 223 8.51 12.61 -57.31
C HIS A 223 9.89 13.30 -57.42
N SER A 224 10.95 12.69 -56.84
CA SER A 224 11.93 11.88 -57.60
C SER A 224 13.34 11.81 -56.95
N PHE A 225 14.08 10.73 -57.29
CA PHE A 225 15.54 10.48 -57.14
C PHE A 225 16.08 10.27 -55.70
N ASP A 226 16.94 9.30 -55.36
CA ASP A 226 17.68 8.28 -56.10
C ASP A 226 18.20 7.18 -55.13
N ARG A 227 18.64 6.03 -55.66
CA ARG A 227 19.26 4.91 -54.93
C ARG A 227 20.59 5.30 -54.28
N LYS A 228 20.91 4.74 -53.10
CA LYS A 228 22.15 3.97 -52.81
C LYS A 228 22.34 3.62 -51.32
N PHE A 229 22.86 2.40 -51.13
CA PHE A 229 23.80 1.95 -50.09
C PHE A 229 23.33 1.65 -48.66
N TRP A 230 23.20 0.35 -48.36
CA TRP A 230 23.48 -0.22 -47.04
C TRP A 230 25.00 -0.24 -46.79
N PRO A 231 25.42 -0.18 -45.51
CA PRO A 231 26.29 -1.25 -45.04
C PRO A 231 25.91 -1.79 -43.66
N SER A 232 25.94 -3.12 -43.57
CA SER A 232 26.15 -3.89 -42.34
C SER A 232 27.51 -3.61 -41.72
N VAL A 233 27.55 -3.53 -40.39
CA VAL A 233 28.66 -3.95 -39.51
C VAL A 233 28.03 -4.09 -38.11
N GLY A 234 28.16 -5.17 -37.34
CA GLY A 234 29.26 -6.12 -37.25
C GLY A 234 29.97 -5.91 -35.90
N VAL A 235 29.53 -6.69 -34.91
CA VAL A 235 30.19 -7.18 -33.67
C VAL A 235 31.51 -6.53 -33.22
N CYS A 236 31.60 -6.17 -31.94
CA CYS A 236 32.85 -6.36 -31.18
C CYS A 236 32.57 -6.58 -29.68
N SER A 237 33.07 -7.71 -29.17
CA SER A 237 33.16 -8.07 -27.76
C SER A 237 34.50 -7.61 -27.19
N CYS A 238 34.50 -7.17 -25.92
CA CYS A 238 35.52 -7.39 -24.89
C CYS A 238 34.90 -7.03 -23.53
#